data_AF-A0A315D552-F1
#
_entry.id   AF-A0A315D552-F1
#
_cell.length_a   1.000
_cell.length_b   1.000
_cell.length_c   1.000
_cell.angle_alpha   90.00
_cell.angle_beta   90.00
_cell.angle_gamma   90.00
#
_symmetry.space_group_name_H-M   'P 1'
#
loop_
_entity.id
_entity.type
_entity.pdbx_description
1 polymer ?
#
loop_
_entity_poly.entity_id
_entity_poly.type
_entity_poly.pdbx_seq_one_letter_code
_entity_poly.pdbx_strand_id
1 'polypeptide(L)'
;MTPIGEFSTIKEAYTALKIDMTTLYKRLKDEKYEDYYYSDGNISKPKKINKNPAKGAGNAASRAVMTPIGKFSTLREAHTALGISRPTLVSRLRDSEKRDYYYI
;
A
#
# COMPACT_ATOMS: atom_id res chain seq x y z
N MET A 1 24.34 4.71 -15.36
CA MET A 1 25.75 4.76 -15.75
C MET A 1 26.63 4.38 -14.57
N THR A 2 27.66 3.58 -14.84
CA THR A 2 28.66 3.14 -13.88
C THR A 2 30.05 3.27 -14.53
N PRO A 3 31.16 3.18 -13.78
CA PRO A 3 32.51 3.29 -14.34
C PRO A 3 32.84 2.28 -15.45
N ILE A 4 32.11 1.16 -15.50
CA ILE A 4 32.34 0.08 -16.47
C ILE A 4 31.37 0.15 -17.66
N GLY A 5 30.44 1.11 -17.68
CA GLY A 5 29.49 1.30 -18.76
C GLY A 5 28.06 1.55 -18.32
N GLU A 6 27.17 1.59 -19.32
CA GLU A 6 25.74 1.76 -19.17
C GLU A 6 25.03 0.40 -19.07
N PHE A 7 24.03 0.33 -18.20
CA PHE A 7 23.24 -0.88 -17.99
C PHE A 7 21.76 -0.51 -18.00
N SER A 8 20.95 -1.36 -18.60
CA SER A 8 19.50 -1.16 -18.67
C SER A 8 18.83 -1.36 -17.31
N THR A 9 19.42 -2.18 -16.42
CA THR A 9 18.87 -2.43 -15.08
C THR A 9 19.93 -2.37 -13.98
N ILE A 10 19.49 -2.04 -12.75
CA ILE A 10 20.33 -2.10 -11.55
C ILE A 10 20.88 -3.52 -11.33
N LYS A 11 20.10 -4.54 -11.73
CA LYS A 11 20.46 -5.94 -11.58
C LYS A 11 21.68 -6.32 -12.41
N GLU A 12 21.67 -5.92 -13.67
CA GLU A 12 22.82 -6.12 -14.57
C GLU A 12 24.04 -5.36 -14.06
N ALA A 13 23.85 -4.11 -13.62
CA ALA A 13 24.93 -3.27 -13.12
C ALA A 13 25.67 -3.89 -11.92
N TYR A 14 24.96 -4.33 -10.86
CA TYR A 14 25.63 -4.90 -9.69
C TYR A 14 26.28 -6.27 -10.01
N THR A 15 25.69 -7.03 -10.93
CA THR A 15 26.22 -8.33 -11.37
C THR A 15 27.52 -8.14 -12.14
N ALA A 16 27.56 -7.19 -13.08
CA ALA A 16 28.74 -6.87 -13.87
C ALA A 16 29.88 -6.29 -13.02
N LEU A 17 29.53 -5.43 -12.04
CA LEU A 17 30.49 -4.86 -11.09
C LEU A 17 30.96 -5.86 -10.02
N LYS A 18 30.35 -7.05 -9.91
CA LYS A 18 30.58 -8.03 -8.84
C LYS A 18 30.48 -7.43 -7.43
N ILE A 19 29.51 -6.54 -7.24
CA ILE A 19 29.22 -5.92 -5.93
C ILE A 19 27.80 -6.23 -5.48
N ASP A 20 27.55 -6.07 -4.19
CA ASP A 20 26.19 -6.18 -3.66
C ASP A 20 25.30 -5.04 -4.13
N MET A 21 24.02 -5.36 -4.33
CA MET A 21 22.97 -4.40 -4.69
C MET A 21 22.92 -3.23 -3.68
N THR A 22 23.09 -3.50 -2.40
CA THR A 22 23.12 -2.47 -1.34
C THR A 22 24.29 -1.52 -1.51
N THR A 23 25.47 -2.04 -1.87
CA THR A 23 26.68 -1.24 -2.11
C THR A 23 26.50 -0.36 -3.34
N LEU A 24 25.90 -0.90 -4.41
CA LEU A 24 25.58 -0.13 -5.60
C LEU A 24 24.59 1.01 -5.29
N TYR A 25 23.53 0.74 -4.51
CA TYR A 25 22.59 1.79 -4.09
C TYR A 25 23.21 2.88 -3.24
N LYS A 26 24.17 2.53 -2.38
CA LYS A 26 24.92 3.52 -1.60
C LYS A 26 25.72 4.43 -2.52
N ARG A 27 26.47 3.85 -3.47
CA ARG A 27 27.26 4.61 -4.46
C ARG A 27 26.39 5.52 -5.34
N LEU A 28 25.23 5.03 -5.79
CA LEU A 28 24.28 5.82 -6.59
C LEU A 28 23.59 6.97 -5.83
N LYS A 29 23.67 6.99 -4.50
CA LYS A 29 23.06 8.04 -3.65
C LYS A 29 24.07 9.02 -3.08
N ASP A 30 25.33 8.64 -3.07
CA ASP A 30 26.40 9.37 -2.42
C ASP A 30 27.11 10.21 -3.48
N GLU A 31 27.09 11.53 -3.31
CA GLU A 31 27.66 12.51 -4.25
C GLU A 31 29.16 12.33 -4.45
N LYS A 32 29.82 11.62 -3.53
CA LYS A 32 31.25 11.28 -3.66
C LYS A 32 31.57 10.40 -4.87
N TYR A 33 30.59 9.69 -5.43
CA TYR A 33 30.78 8.76 -6.54
C TYR A 33 30.17 9.30 -7.84
N GLU A 34 30.82 10.32 -8.40
CA GLU A 34 30.40 11.01 -9.63
C GLU A 34 30.20 10.09 -10.84
N ASP A 35 30.94 8.97 -10.90
CA ASP A 35 30.83 7.96 -11.97
C ASP A 35 29.57 7.07 -11.88
N TYR A 36 28.77 7.22 -10.83
CA TYR A 36 27.56 6.43 -10.57
C TYR A 36 26.32 7.32 -10.59
N TYR A 37 25.65 7.41 -11.73
CA TYR A 37 24.41 8.18 -11.87
C TYR A 37 23.38 7.47 -12.76
N TYR A 38 22.11 7.84 -12.62
CA TYR A 38 21.04 7.35 -13.50
C TYR A 38 20.98 8.24 -14.76
N SER A 39 21.01 7.63 -15.95
CA SER A 39 21.00 8.36 -17.22
C SER A 39 19.68 9.11 -17.47
N ASP A 40 18.55 8.55 -17.02
CA ASP A 40 17.22 9.07 -17.37
C ASP A 40 16.60 10.05 -16.35
N GLY A 41 17.28 10.41 -15.25
CA GLY A 41 16.75 11.30 -14.20
C GLY A 41 15.50 10.78 -13.45
N ASN A 42 14.82 9.77 -14.00
CA ASN A 42 13.65 9.13 -13.44
C ASN A 42 14.10 7.99 -12.53
N ILE A 43 14.35 8.34 -11.27
CA ILE A 43 14.28 7.36 -10.19
C ILE A 43 12.82 6.92 -10.12
N SER A 44 12.45 5.93 -10.92
CA SER A 44 11.18 5.24 -10.78
C SER A 44 11.22 4.62 -9.39
N LYS A 45 10.62 5.33 -8.41
CA LYS A 45 10.59 4.93 -7.01
C LYS A 45 10.16 3.48 -7.02
N PRO A 46 10.88 2.56 -6.35
CA PRO A 46 10.49 1.16 -6.33
C PRO A 46 9.03 1.14 -5.87
N LYS A 47 8.15 0.71 -6.79
CA LYS A 47 6.72 0.54 -6.49
C LYS A 47 6.74 -0.34 -5.25
N LYS A 48 6.30 0.18 -4.10
CA LYS A 48 6.25 -0.60 -2.86
C LYS A 48 5.27 -1.73 -3.12
N ILE A 49 5.75 -2.85 -3.65
CA ILE A 49 5.03 -4.10 -3.64
C ILE A 49 5.01 -4.44 -2.16
N ASN A 50 3.86 -4.24 -1.55
CA ASN A 50 3.65 -4.45 -0.13
C ASN A 50 3.88 -5.95 0.12
N LYS A 51 5.12 -6.33 0.47
CA LYS A 51 5.51 -7.72 0.75
C LYS A 51 4.89 -8.26 2.05
N ASN A 52 4.06 -7.46 2.73
CA ASN A 52 3.12 -7.90 3.75
C ASN A 52 1.70 -7.96 3.17
N PRO A 53 1.23 -9.13 2.68
CA PRO A 53 -0.20 -9.42 2.75
C PRO A 53 -0.66 -9.73 4.20
N ALA A 54 0.26 -9.85 5.16
CA ALA A 54 -0.02 -10.38 6.50
C ALA A 54 -0.14 -9.29 7.59
N LYS A 55 -1.17 -8.43 7.53
CA LYS A 55 -1.73 -7.75 8.72
C LYS A 55 -3.11 -7.11 8.45
N GLY A 56 -3.93 -7.77 7.65
CA GLY A 56 -5.34 -7.43 7.49
C GLY A 56 -6.12 -8.68 7.11
N ALA A 57 -7.22 -8.94 7.82
CA ALA A 57 -8.18 -10.01 7.58
C ALA A 57 -7.82 -11.43 8.07
N GLY A 58 -7.41 -11.54 9.33
CA GLY A 58 -7.55 -12.80 10.08
C GLY A 58 -8.99 -13.11 10.51
N ASN A 59 -9.96 -12.22 10.27
CA ASN A 59 -11.40 -12.40 10.51
C ASN A 59 -12.20 -11.35 9.72
N ALA A 60 -12.22 -11.46 8.39
CA ALA A 60 -13.19 -10.72 7.57
C ALA A 60 -14.49 -11.53 7.42
N ALA A 61 -15.03 -12.01 8.54
CA ALA A 61 -16.48 -12.24 8.59
C ALA A 61 -17.09 -10.85 8.45
N SER A 62 -17.60 -10.53 7.27
CA SER A 62 -18.39 -9.33 7.04
C SER A 62 -19.50 -9.33 8.09
N ARG A 63 -19.36 -8.52 9.14
CA ARG A 63 -20.38 -8.44 10.18
C ARG A 63 -21.63 -7.88 9.53
N ALA A 64 -22.74 -8.61 9.66
CA ALA A 64 -24.02 -8.12 9.21
C ALA A 64 -24.38 -6.89 10.05
N VAL A 65 -25.10 -5.95 9.44
CA VAL A 65 -25.45 -4.68 10.06
C VAL A 65 -26.96 -4.52 9.99
N MET A 66 -27.59 -4.22 11.12
CA MET A 66 -28.95 -3.71 11.15
C MET A 66 -28.91 -2.20 11.08
N THR A 67 -29.78 -1.65 10.24
CA THR A 67 -30.00 -0.22 10.07
C THR A 67 -31.51 0.04 10.06
N PRO A 68 -31.97 1.31 10.18
CA PRO A 68 -33.41 1.63 10.14
C PRO A 68 -34.12 1.15 8.86
N ILE A 69 -33.38 1.03 7.76
CA ILE A 69 -33.93 0.60 6.46
C ILE A 69 -33.94 -0.92 6.29
N GLY A 70 -33.27 -1.66 7.17
CA GLY A 70 -33.21 -3.12 7.13
C GLY A 70 -31.82 -3.71 7.44
N LYS A 71 -31.74 -5.02 7.25
CA LYS A 71 -30.55 -5.85 7.47
C LYS A 71 -29.70 -5.93 6.21
N PHE A 72 -28.40 -5.74 6.39
CA PHE A 72 -27.40 -5.92 5.34
C PHE A 72 -26.37 -6.95 5.74
N SER A 73 -25.91 -7.74 4.76
CA SER A 73 -24.89 -8.78 4.98
C SER A 73 -23.52 -8.15 5.19
N THR A 74 -23.30 -6.94 4.67
CA THR A 74 -22.04 -6.23 4.81
C THR A 74 -22.23 -4.75 5.11
N LEU A 75 -21.24 -4.15 5.77
CA LEU A 75 -21.19 -2.71 6.00
C LEU A 75 -21.14 -1.91 4.68
N ARG A 76 -20.59 -2.52 3.61
CA ARG A 76 -20.53 -1.93 2.28
C ARG A 76 -21.92 -1.73 1.68
N GLU A 77 -22.72 -2.79 1.68
CA GLU A 77 -24.11 -2.75 1.19
C GLU A 77 -24.93 -1.73 1.98
N ALA A 78 -24.79 -1.72 3.31
CA ALA A 78 -25.51 -0.80 4.17
C ALA A 78 -25.23 0.68 3.86
N HIS A 79 -23.96 1.08 3.72
CA HIS A 79 -23.65 2.50 3.48
C HIS A 79 -24.04 2.93 2.06
N THR A 80 -23.98 2.02 1.08
CA THR A 80 -24.45 2.29 -0.29
C THR A 80 -25.96 2.46 -0.33
N ALA A 81 -26.72 1.57 0.34
CA ALA A 81 -28.18 1.66 0.40
C ALA A 81 -28.67 2.91 1.15
N LEU A 82 -27.96 3.33 2.21
CA LEU A 82 -28.26 4.55 2.96
C LEU A 82 -27.77 5.83 2.29
N GLY A 83 -26.96 5.75 1.22
CA GLY A 83 -26.36 6.93 0.58
C GLY A 83 -25.41 7.73 1.47
N ILE A 84 -24.83 7.12 2.51
CA ILE A 84 -23.92 7.77 3.46
C ILE A 84 -22.50 7.27 3.32
N SER A 85 -21.55 8.07 3.80
CA SER A 85 -20.16 7.67 3.84
C SER A 85 -19.94 6.52 4.84
N ARG A 86 -19.02 5.61 4.51
CA ARG A 86 -18.61 4.51 5.40
C ARG A 86 -18.19 5.00 6.82
N PRO A 87 -17.39 6.07 6.98
CA PRO A 87 -17.08 6.63 8.29
C PRO A 87 -18.31 7.06 9.08
N THR A 88 -19.28 7.70 8.42
CA THR A 88 -20.53 8.13 9.05
C THR A 88 -21.33 6.94 9.57
N LEU A 89 -21.45 5.87 8.78
CA LEU A 89 -22.14 4.65 9.21
C LEU A 89 -21.42 3.99 10.40
N VAL A 90 -20.10 3.90 10.38
CA VAL A 90 -19.31 3.34 11.50
C VAL A 90 -19.49 4.17 12.76
N SER A 91 -19.54 5.51 12.65
CA SER A 91 -19.81 6.39 13.78
C SER A 91 -21.19 6.13 14.37
N ARG A 92 -22.22 5.93 13.54
CA ARG A 92 -23.59 5.62 14.01
C ARG A 92 -23.67 4.25 14.68
N LEU A 93 -22.96 3.24 14.17
CA LEU A 93 -22.90 1.90 14.74
C LEU A 93 -22.14 1.81 16.08
N ARG A 94 -21.33 2.82 16.39
CA ARG A 94 -20.59 2.93 17.66
C ARG A 94 -21.34 3.75 18.70
N ASP A 95 -22.32 4.52 18.25
CA ASP A 95 -23.11 5.42 19.07
C ASP A 95 -24.21 4.61 19.76
N SER A 96 -24.01 4.31 21.05
CA SER A 96 -24.90 3.45 21.85
C SER A 96 -26.29 4.04 22.09
N GLU A 97 -26.48 5.33 21.83
CA GLU A 97 -27.78 5.99 21.97
C GLU A 97 -28.70 5.67 20.78
N LYS A 98 -28.12 5.37 19.61
CA LYS A 98 -28.87 5.07 18.38
C LYS A 98 -29.15 3.58 18.27
N ARG A 99 -30.19 3.12 18.96
CA ARG A 99 -30.64 1.71 18.97
C ARG A 99 -30.96 1.12 17.58
N ASP A 100 -31.14 1.96 16.57
CA ASP A 100 -31.47 1.51 15.21
C ASP A 100 -30.26 1.07 14.39
N TYR A 101 -29.03 1.29 14.87
CA TYR A 101 -27.80 0.91 14.19
C TYR A 101 -26.97 -0.03 15.07
N TYR A 102 -26.96 -1.31 14.75
CA TYR A 102 -26.15 -2.28 15.47
C TYR A 102 -25.60 -3.39 14.57
N TYR A 103 -24.51 -4.01 15.02
CA TYR A 103 -23.97 -5.20 14.38
C TYR A 103 -24.77 -6.43 14.81
N ILE A 104 -25.03 -7.31 13.85
CA ILE A 104 -25.71 -8.60 14.03
C ILE A 104 -24.65 -9.71 14.05
#